data_AF-A0A7D3XZ54-F1
#
_entry.id   AF-A0A7D3XZ54-F1
#
_cell.length_a   1.000
_cell.length_b   1.000
_cell.length_c   1.000
_cell.angle_alpha   90.00
_cell.angle_beta   90.00
_cell.angle_gamma   90.00
#
_symmetry.space_group_name_H-M   'P 1'
#
loop_
_entity.id
_entity.type
_entity.pdbx_description
1 polymer ?
#
loop_
_entity_poly.entity_id
_entity_poly.type
_entity_poly.pdbx_seq_one_letter_code
_entity_poly.pdbx_strand_id
1 'polypeptide(L)'
;MLKYDREKVKSILIHEEGYSETMAETFSETLVNLHEDLQPALDQWLKDRTISEEITVEGVTLKMIMEKRRDSFRGALTTMSVFIEKPELARRFKNRPTIIRGPFRKPRDRNES
;
A
#
# COMPACT_ATOMS: atom_id res chain seq x y z
N MET A 1 -5.61 -19.74 1.99
CA MET A 1 -6.55 -19.40 0.91
C MET A 1 -7.61 -18.48 1.45
N LEU A 2 -7.35 -17.17 1.43
CA LEU A 2 -8.46 -16.22 1.37
C LEU A 2 -8.86 -16.16 -0.10
N LYS A 3 -9.93 -16.88 -0.44
CA LYS A 3 -10.64 -16.67 -1.70
C LYS A 3 -11.10 -15.21 -1.62
N TYR A 4 -10.51 -14.32 -2.42
CA TYR A 4 -10.76 -12.88 -2.35
C TYR A 4 -12.25 -12.59 -2.15
N ASP A 5 -12.62 -12.13 -0.95
CA ASP A 5 -13.99 -11.84 -0.56
C ASP A 5 -14.14 -10.32 -0.51
N ARG A 6 -14.62 -9.78 -1.63
CA ARG A 6 -14.78 -8.33 -1.86
C ARG A 6 -15.53 -7.66 -0.72
N GLU A 7 -16.62 -8.28 -0.25
CA GLU A 7 -17.48 -7.73 0.80
C GLU A 7 -16.75 -7.70 2.14
N LYS A 8 -16.05 -8.79 2.48
CA LYS A 8 -15.24 -8.86 3.70
C LYS A 8 -14.10 -7.85 3.71
N VAL A 9 -13.41 -7.69 2.58
CA VAL A 9 -12.34 -6.69 2.42
C VAL A 9 -12.91 -5.28 2.55
N LYS A 10 -14.02 -4.98 1.88
CA LYS A 10 -14.68 -3.67 1.97
C LYS A 10 -15.10 -3.35 3.41
N SER A 11 -15.67 -4.32 4.13
CA SER A 11 -16.04 -4.18 5.54
C SER A 11 -14.83 -3.84 6.42
N ILE A 12 -13.71 -4.55 6.26
CA ILE A 12 -12.48 -4.29 7.00
C ILE A 12 -11.97 -2.86 6.72
N LEU A 13 -11.93 -2.46 5.45
CA LEU A 13 -11.46 -1.14 5.05
C LEU A 13 -12.30 -0.01 5.64
N ILE A 14 -13.62 -0.16 5.66
CA ILE A 14 -14.53 0.86 6.18
C ILE A 14 -14.46 0.91 7.71
N HIS A 15 -14.60 -0.24 8.38
CA HIS A 15 -14.80 -0.28 9.83
C HIS A 15 -13.50 -0.26 10.63
N GLU A 16 -12.42 -0.86 10.13
CA GLU A 16 -11.16 -0.93 10.87
C GLU A 16 -10.18 0.16 10.45
N GLU A 17 -10.13 0.48 9.15
CA GLU A 17 -9.19 1.47 8.62
C GLU A 17 -9.83 2.85 8.41
N GLY A 18 -11.15 2.99 8.58
CA GLY A 18 -11.87 4.26 8.45
C GLY A 18 -11.95 4.78 7.02
N TYR A 19 -11.83 3.91 6.02
CA TYR A 19 -11.96 4.31 4.61
C TYR A 19 -13.41 4.72 4.33
N SER A 20 -13.60 5.74 3.49
CA SER A 20 -14.91 6.01 2.94
C SER A 20 -15.36 4.86 2.06
N GLU A 21 -16.67 4.70 1.92
CA GLU A 21 -17.28 3.64 1.13
C GLU A 21 -16.77 3.63 -0.33
N THR A 22 -16.59 4.82 -0.92
CA THR A 22 -15.99 5.01 -2.25
C THR A 22 -14.55 4.54 -2.29
N MET A 23 -13.72 4.88 -1.29
CA MET A 23 -12.32 4.44 -1.25
C MET A 23 -12.21 2.92 -1.07
N ALA A 24 -13.10 2.33 -0.25
CA ALA A 24 -13.15 0.90 -0.04
C ALA A 24 -13.61 0.14 -1.31
N GLU A 25 -14.58 0.70 -2.05
CA GLU A 25 -15.02 0.19 -3.37
C GLU A 25 -13.86 0.18 -4.37
N THR A 26 -13.22 1.34 -4.59
CA THR A 26 -12.13 1.47 -5.57
C THR A 26 -10.92 0.62 -5.17
N PHE A 27 -10.61 0.54 -3.87
CA PHE A 27 -9.51 -0.31 -3.43
C PHE A 27 -9.84 -1.78 -3.67
N SER A 28 -11.06 -2.22 -3.35
CA SER A 28 -11.51 -3.58 -3.62
C SER A 28 -11.40 -3.93 -5.11
N GLU A 29 -11.84 -3.06 -6.01
CA GLU A 29 -11.67 -3.26 -7.47
C GLU A 29 -10.20 -3.35 -7.91
N THR A 30 -9.32 -2.59 -7.26
CA THR A 30 -7.87 -2.68 -7.51
C THR A 30 -7.33 -4.04 -7.07
N LEU A 31 -7.83 -4.59 -5.97
CA LEU A 31 -7.39 -5.88 -5.42
C LEU A 31 -7.83 -7.07 -6.27
N VAL A 32 -8.97 -6.98 -6.97
CA VAL A 32 -9.41 -7.99 -7.94
C VAL A 32 -8.40 -8.13 -9.09
N ASN A 33 -7.82 -7.02 -9.52
CA ASN A 33 -6.86 -6.97 -10.62
C ASN A 33 -5.40 -7.02 -10.14
N LEU A 34 -5.17 -7.31 -8.86
CA LEU A 34 -3.84 -7.36 -8.28
C LEU A 34 -3.10 -8.62 -8.74
N HIS A 35 -1.83 -8.45 -9.13
CA HIS A 35 -0.96 -9.55 -9.54
C HIS A 35 -0.95 -10.70 -8.50
N GLU A 36 -0.98 -11.94 -8.97
CA GLU A 36 -1.11 -13.13 -8.10
C GLU A 36 0.00 -13.21 -7.04
N ASP A 37 1.23 -12.82 -7.41
CA ASP A 37 2.39 -12.76 -6.49
C ASP A 37 2.19 -11.83 -5.29
N LEU A 38 1.27 -10.86 -5.38
CA LEU A 38 0.98 -9.90 -4.30
C LEU A 38 -0.16 -10.35 -3.39
N GLN A 39 -0.92 -11.39 -3.78
CA GLN A 39 -2.01 -11.94 -2.97
C GLN A 39 -1.54 -12.40 -1.58
N PRO A 40 -0.37 -13.05 -1.41
CA PRO A 40 0.11 -13.42 -0.08
C PRO A 40 0.35 -12.21 0.84
N ALA A 41 0.90 -11.11 0.32
CA ALA A 41 1.09 -9.90 1.11
C ALA A 41 -0.22 -9.21 1.44
N LEU A 42 -1.20 -9.23 0.54
CA LEU A 42 -2.54 -8.75 0.81
C LEU A 42 -3.23 -9.59 1.90
N ASP A 43 -3.20 -10.91 1.78
CA ASP A 43 -3.78 -11.85 2.74
C ASP A 43 -3.20 -11.65 4.14
N GLN A 44 -1.88 -11.51 4.23
CA GLN A 44 -1.19 -11.23 5.48
C GLN A 44 -1.63 -9.87 6.06
N TRP A 45 -1.62 -8.81 5.25
CA TRP A 45 -2.06 -7.50 5.70
C TRP A 45 -3.53 -7.48 6.14
N LEU A 46 -4.41 -8.23 5.47
CA LEU A 46 -5.81 -8.39 5.86
C LEU A 46 -5.98 -9.19 7.16
N LYS A 47 -5.03 -10.06 7.51
CA LYS A 47 -5.09 -10.89 8.72
C LYS A 47 -4.60 -10.17 9.97
N ASP A 48 -3.45 -9.51 9.89
CA ASP A 48 -2.77 -8.96 11.07
C ASP A 48 -2.19 -7.55 10.86
N ARG A 49 -2.51 -6.92 9.72
CA ARG A 49 -2.00 -5.60 9.31
C ARG A 49 -0.49 -5.52 9.17
N THR A 50 0.21 -6.66 9.12
CA THR A 50 1.64 -6.69 8.87
C THR A 50 1.94 -6.63 7.37
N ILE A 51 3.04 -5.96 7.03
CA ILE A 51 3.50 -5.85 5.64
C ILE A 51 4.56 -6.92 5.44
N SER A 52 4.34 -7.81 4.48
CA SER A 52 5.36 -8.80 4.12
C SER A 52 6.57 -8.10 3.48
N GLU A 53 7.75 -8.32 4.06
CA GLU A 53 9.03 -7.89 3.49
C GLU A 53 9.62 -8.92 2.50
N GLU A 54 8.97 -10.08 2.35
CA GLU A 54 9.43 -11.16 1.47
C GLU A 54 9.21 -10.82 -0.02
N ILE A 55 8.20 -10.00 -0.33
CA ILE A 55 7.96 -9.56 -1.71
C ILE A 55 8.91 -8.41 -2.05
N THR A 56 9.85 -8.72 -2.95
CA THR A 56 10.82 -7.74 -3.43
C THR A 56 10.96 -7.80 -4.94
N VAL A 57 11.07 -6.64 -5.58
CA VAL A 57 11.42 -6.53 -7.01
C VAL A 57 12.66 -5.65 -7.13
N GLU A 58 13.75 -6.17 -7.71
CA GLU A 58 15.05 -5.47 -7.77
C GLU A 58 15.57 -5.01 -6.39
N GLY A 59 15.14 -5.69 -5.32
CA GLY A 59 15.40 -5.33 -3.93
C GLY A 59 14.64 -4.09 -3.43
N VAL A 60 13.52 -3.74 -4.07
CA VAL A 60 12.53 -2.78 -3.56
C VAL A 60 11.41 -3.56 -2.89
N THR A 61 11.08 -3.22 -1.64
CA THR A 61 9.98 -3.83 -0.86
C THR A 61 8.76 -2.91 -0.79
N LEU A 62 7.61 -3.45 -0.42
CA LEU A 62 6.38 -2.67 -0.22
C LEU A 62 6.58 -1.54 0.80
N LYS A 63 7.27 -1.84 1.92
CA LYS A 63 7.61 -0.88 2.95
C LYS A 63 8.49 0.27 2.43
N MET A 64 9.51 -0.04 1.62
CA MET A 64 10.33 1.00 0.99
C MET A 64 9.50 1.91 0.09
N ILE A 65 8.50 1.38 -0.61
CA ILE A 65 7.60 2.19 -1.44
C ILE A 65 6.75 3.12 -0.58
N MET A 66 6.13 2.58 0.49
CA MET A 66 5.33 3.35 1.44
C MET A 66 6.14 4.49 2.06
N GLU A 67 7.35 4.20 2.56
CA GLU A 67 8.23 5.19 3.19
C GLU A 67 8.66 6.28 2.20
N LYS A 68 9.05 5.88 0.98
CA LYS A 68 9.59 6.81 -0.02
C LYS A 68 8.53 7.69 -0.66
N ARG A 69 7.31 7.18 -0.83
CA ARG A 69 6.18 7.94 -1.40
C ARG A 69 5.29 8.59 -0.33
N ARG A 70 5.44 8.21 0.95
CA ARG A 70 4.49 8.51 2.03
C ARG A 70 3.06 8.12 1.65
N ASP A 71 2.96 6.95 1.04
CA ASP A 71 1.71 6.44 0.48
C ASP A 71 1.15 5.32 1.36
N SER A 72 -0.13 5.08 1.20
CA SER A 72 -0.86 3.98 1.80
C SER A 72 -0.36 2.61 1.29
N PHE A 73 -0.69 1.54 2.03
CA PHE A 73 -0.43 0.18 1.61
C PHE A 73 -1.02 -0.12 0.22
N ARG A 74 -2.22 0.43 -0.08
CA ARG A 74 -2.82 0.41 -1.41
C ARG A 74 -1.88 0.95 -2.48
N GLY A 75 -1.37 2.17 -2.31
CA GLY A 75 -0.50 2.80 -3.29
C GLY A 75 0.81 2.04 -3.49
N ALA A 76 1.32 1.43 -2.41
CA ALA A 76 2.47 0.54 -2.49
C ALA A 76 2.18 -0.74 -3.27
N LEU A 77 1.04 -1.39 -3.05
CA LEU A 77 0.62 -2.57 -3.81
C LEU A 77 0.46 -2.26 -5.31
N THR A 78 -0.24 -1.18 -5.66
CA THR A 78 -0.37 -0.76 -7.07
C THR A 78 1.00 -0.52 -7.70
N THR A 79 1.91 0.14 -6.97
CA THR A 79 3.27 0.40 -7.47
C THR A 79 4.08 -0.89 -7.62
N MET A 80 3.96 -1.82 -6.67
CA MET A 80 4.66 -3.09 -6.74
C MET A 80 4.16 -3.96 -7.89
N SER A 81 2.86 -3.94 -8.18
CA SER A 81 2.29 -4.62 -9.34
C SER A 81 2.94 -4.13 -10.64
N VAL A 82 3.12 -2.82 -10.78
CA VAL A 82 3.83 -2.22 -11.92
C VAL A 82 5.31 -2.63 -11.95
N PHE A 83 5.95 -2.76 -10.79
CA PHE A 83 7.34 -3.20 -10.71
C PHE A 83 7.51 -4.66 -11.12
N ILE A 84 6.59 -5.54 -10.75
CA ILE A 84 6.60 -6.95 -11.19
C ILE A 84 6.54 -7.03 -12.73
N GLU A 85 5.65 -6.27 -13.35
CA GLU A 85 5.55 -6.21 -14.82
C GLU A 85 6.75 -5.51 -15.48
N LYS A 86 7.32 -4.50 -14.80
CA LYS A 86 8.39 -3.64 -15.32
C LYS A 86 9.51 -3.45 -14.29
N PRO A 87 10.39 -4.45 -14.10
CA PRO A 87 11.46 -4.43 -13.11
C PRO A 87 12.42 -3.24 -13.30
N GLU A 88 12.59 -2.75 -14.52
CA GLU A 88 13.43 -1.58 -14.81
C GLU A 88 12.95 -0.31 -14.09
N LEU A 89 11.64 -0.19 -13.84
CA LEU A 89 11.07 0.92 -13.06
C LEU A 89 11.41 0.79 -11.59
N ALA A 90 11.44 -0.43 -11.03
CA ALA A 90 11.87 -0.68 -9.67
C ALA A 90 13.34 -0.31 -9.46
N ARG A 91 14.21 -0.69 -10.42
CA ARG A 91 15.63 -0.33 -10.40
C ARG A 91 15.85 1.18 -10.44
N ARG A 92 15.09 1.90 -11.28
CA ARG A 92 15.08 3.37 -11.30
C ARG A 92 14.55 3.97 -10.00
N PHE A 93 13.49 3.39 -9.44
CA PHE A 93 12.91 3.83 -8.18
C PHE A 93 13.91 3.69 -7.03
N LYS A 94 14.64 2.58 -6.95
CA LYS A 94 15.70 2.35 -5.96
C LYS A 94 16.79 3.43 -6.03
N ASN A 95 17.25 3.75 -7.24
CA ASN A 95 18.36 4.68 -7.47
C ASN A 95 18.00 6.17 -7.33
N ARG A 96 16.71 6.55 -7.35
CA ARG A 96 16.31 7.93 -7.04
C ARG A 96 16.49 8.21 -5.55
N PRO A 97 17.05 9.36 -5.12
CA PRO A 97 17.07 9.70 -3.71
C PRO A 97 15.64 9.77 -3.16
N THR A 98 15.41 9.15 -2.01
CA THR A 98 14.20 9.32 -1.20
C THR A 98 14.03 10.82 -0.93
N ILE A 99 12.83 11.37 -1.14
CA ILE A 99 12.52 12.72 -0.63
C ILE A 99 12.42 12.56 0.90
N ILE A 100 13.57 12.50 1.58
CA ILE A 100 13.64 12.62 3.03
C ILE A 100 13.44 14.10 3.33
N ARG A 101 12.20 14.58 3.23
CA ARG A 101 11.85 15.79 3.97
C ARG A 101 11.88 15.38 5.44
N GLY A 102 12.80 15.98 6.19
CA GLY A 102 13.14 15.68 7.58
C GLY A 102 11.97 15.67 8.59
N PRO A 103 12.29 15.53 9.88
CA PRO A 103 11.31 15.16 10.90
C PRO A 103 10.23 16.25 11.01
N PHE A 104 8.98 15.82 11.21
CA PHE A 104 7.88 16.61 11.75
C PHE A 104 7.77 18.09 11.30
N ARG A 105 6.81 18.35 10.41
CA ARG A 105 6.01 19.57 10.53
C ARG A 105 4.60 19.20 10.98
N LYS A 106 4.37 19.17 12.29
CA LYS A 106 3.13 19.77 12.82
C LYS A 106 3.40 21.27 12.94
N PRO A 107 2.54 22.09 12.33
CA PRO A 107 1.93 23.18 13.09
C PRO A 107 0.44 23.25 12.74
N ARG A 108 -0.49 23.64 13.60
CA ARG A 108 -0.51 24.16 14.98
C ARG A 108 -2.01 24.13 15.30
N ASP A 109 -2.38 23.82 16.53
CA ASP A 109 -3.73 24.11 17.02
C ASP A 109 -4.10 25.55 16.62
N ARG A 110 -5.26 25.70 15.98
CA ARG A 110 -5.97 26.97 16.00
C ARG A 110 -7.27 26.72 16.76
N ASN A 111 -7.15 26.79 18.09
CA ASN A 111 -8.28 27.14 18.94
C ASN A 111 -8.73 28.56 18.56
N GLU A 112 -10.06 28.69 18.44
CA GLU A 112 -10.93 29.81 18.86
C GLU A 112 -10.65 31.23 18.36
N SER A 113 -11.67 31.82 17.73
CA SER A 113 -12.65 32.67 18.44
C SER A 113 -14.02 32.56 17.78
#